data_AF-A0A952X8R4-F1
#
_entry.id   AF-A0A952X8R4-F1
#
_cell.length_a   1.000
_cell.length_b   1.000
_cell.length_c   1.000
_cell.angle_alpha   90.00
_cell.angle_beta   90.00
_cell.angle_gamma   90.00
#
_symmetry.space_group_name_H-M   'P 1'
#
loop_
_entity.id
_entity.type
_entity.pdbx_description
1 polymer ?
#
loop_
_entity_poly.entity_id
_entity_poly.type
_entity_poly.pdbx_seq_one_letter_code
_entity_poly.pdbx_strand_id
1 'polypeptide(L)'
;MIKHFIFFMALVLTSYASQDLVKRELRNETQTVISMPFQVGFEFQELSSLCLWAQNQNNLKKKPIFSVFISGQERPIFHVEIDDTDVEFVTRPFNPMERDILATTIALVVQSLDLLRISLNEKGEVSFGQWVDLLDNMAKYQDFPVKIKPNMDFSQLGPLRIPERFLPDKIDNPSEGALVIYKNRDWQPIFGPQVTIQHPLEETIPLYFSLFGFDNPLLIDCVSSMPLLGLYNTVLSESDSKRLEDITTILRSKVSGLVFLHALTMLSLVTDRGKPKAQLHPDQQAIAETRKLWEKYMQVDPKIKLLLMSRRPFSEMFKDINQQGYQVIFEQMMGNNFRFTIHENVPGKFKHINYGINLLTTDGRYDSLNFDWFRGYFNPGFVERNEDNLNYLFREGIISTAMIRNLKDEIKADIFSKKYPLNMMFDLYYQQAIESVEFPKSTYRIDRNLGFSLVPSKFDVLSPPWFLDNKYAMGAIKTLRNDDLVYGEAVVEIRSISRVSPRFLRKIKQPDSLTGDFLRKPNSGMVNQALGLFDYLSNFRSPDNIHDITYLGLPYAVLKN
;
A
#
# COMPACT_ATOMS: atom_id res chain seq x y z
N MET A 1 -22.95 -29.68 17.29
CA MET A 1 -21.60 -29.08 17.19
C MET A 1 -20.54 -30.09 16.73
N ILE A 2 -20.29 -31.19 17.46
CA ILE A 2 -19.25 -32.19 17.11
C ILE A 2 -19.49 -32.87 15.74
N LYS A 3 -20.74 -33.15 15.35
CA LYS A 3 -21.04 -33.72 14.02
C LYS A 3 -20.76 -32.79 12.84
N HIS A 4 -20.82 -31.46 13.04
CA HIS A 4 -20.46 -30.49 11.99
C HIS A 4 -18.92 -30.32 11.91
N PHE A 5 -18.19 -30.54 13.01
CA PHE A 5 -16.73 -30.51 13.06
C PHE A 5 -16.08 -31.73 12.38
N ILE A 6 -16.69 -32.92 12.50
CA ILE A 6 -16.21 -34.13 11.81
C ILE A 6 -16.49 -34.06 10.30
N PHE A 7 -17.63 -33.49 9.91
CA PHE A 7 -17.94 -33.22 8.49
C PHE A 7 -16.99 -32.15 7.89
N PHE A 8 -16.55 -31.18 8.70
CA PHE A 8 -15.58 -30.15 8.35
C PHE A 8 -14.18 -30.72 8.09
N MET A 9 -13.66 -31.59 8.96
CA MET A 9 -12.40 -32.31 8.68
C MET A 9 -12.52 -33.18 7.43
N ALA A 10 -13.65 -33.86 7.22
CA ALA A 10 -13.84 -34.69 6.04
C ALA A 10 -13.91 -33.88 4.73
N LEU A 11 -14.53 -32.70 4.72
CA LEU A 11 -14.64 -31.85 3.52
C LEU A 11 -13.33 -31.13 3.17
N VAL A 12 -12.60 -30.69 4.20
CA VAL A 12 -11.26 -30.15 4.03
C VAL A 12 -10.33 -31.27 3.56
N LEU A 13 -10.36 -32.46 4.16
CA LEU A 13 -9.53 -33.59 3.77
C LEU A 13 -9.87 -34.19 2.40
N THR A 14 -11.12 -34.14 1.93
CA THR A 14 -11.46 -34.57 0.55
C THR A 14 -10.98 -33.57 -0.50
N SER A 15 -10.82 -32.28 -0.17
CA SER A 15 -10.08 -31.33 -1.01
C SER A 15 -8.55 -31.58 -0.98
N TYR A 16 -8.05 -32.23 0.07
CA TYR A 16 -6.67 -32.74 0.19
C TYR A 16 -6.42 -34.11 -0.46
N ALA A 17 -7.41 -34.72 -1.14
CA ALA A 17 -7.14 -35.86 -2.03
C ALA A 17 -6.23 -35.49 -3.23
N SER A 18 -5.81 -34.22 -3.34
CA SER A 18 -4.70 -33.73 -4.16
C SER A 18 -3.30 -34.03 -3.59
N GLN A 19 -3.18 -34.62 -2.39
CA GLN A 19 -1.88 -34.99 -1.79
C GLN A 19 -1.09 -36.02 -2.61
N ASP A 20 -1.74 -36.82 -3.46
CA ASP A 20 -1.05 -37.71 -4.41
C ASP A 20 -0.48 -36.96 -5.63
N LEU A 21 -0.96 -35.74 -5.92
CA LEU A 21 -0.34 -34.84 -6.91
C LEU A 21 0.91 -34.17 -6.33
N VAL A 22 0.83 -33.67 -5.10
CA VAL A 22 1.96 -33.00 -4.42
C VAL A 22 3.10 -33.98 -4.13
N LYS A 23 2.80 -35.24 -3.77
CA LYS A 23 3.82 -36.29 -3.58
C LYS A 23 4.46 -36.77 -4.88
N ARG A 24 3.79 -36.61 -6.03
CA ARG A 24 4.37 -36.94 -7.35
C ARG A 24 5.32 -35.86 -7.86
N GLU A 25 5.09 -34.60 -7.53
CA GLU A 25 6.02 -33.51 -7.89
C GLU A 25 7.32 -33.54 -7.05
N LEU A 26 7.25 -34.01 -5.80
CA LEU A 26 8.42 -34.11 -4.90
C LEU A 26 9.38 -35.29 -5.17
N ARG A 27 9.09 -36.18 -6.13
CA ARG A 27 9.94 -37.35 -6.44
C ARG A 27 10.78 -37.24 -7.71
N ASN A 28 10.71 -36.12 -8.42
CA ASN A 28 11.60 -35.83 -9.55
C ASN A 28 12.64 -34.76 -9.17
N GLU A 29 13.43 -35.03 -8.13
CA GLU A 29 14.61 -34.22 -7.78
C GLU A 29 15.77 -34.55 -8.73
N THR A 30 15.65 -34.10 -9.97
CA THR A 30 16.81 -33.55 -10.69
C THR A 30 17.08 -32.19 -10.07
N GLN A 31 18.28 -31.98 -9.51
CA GLN A 31 18.84 -30.70 -9.02
C GLN A 31 18.12 -29.47 -9.59
N THR A 32 17.03 -29.06 -8.93
CA THR A 32 16.32 -27.84 -9.28
C THR A 32 17.12 -26.71 -8.66
N VAL A 33 17.83 -25.99 -9.54
CA VAL A 33 18.33 -24.65 -9.26
C VAL A 33 17.24 -23.92 -8.48
N ILE A 34 17.53 -23.60 -7.22
CA ILE A 34 16.61 -22.89 -6.34
C ILE A 34 16.36 -21.53 -6.98
N SER A 35 15.29 -21.43 -7.78
CA SER A 35 14.81 -20.14 -8.24
C SER A 35 14.21 -19.44 -7.04
N MET A 36 14.76 -18.30 -6.64
CA MET A 36 14.09 -17.46 -5.64
C MET A 36 12.72 -17.10 -6.21
N PRO A 37 11.61 -17.46 -5.53
CA PRO A 37 10.27 -17.28 -6.05
C PRO A 37 9.77 -15.85 -5.82
N PHE A 38 10.68 -14.90 -5.61
CA PHE A 38 10.35 -13.52 -5.26
C PHE A 38 10.96 -12.56 -6.28
N GLN A 39 10.26 -11.45 -6.53
CA GLN A 39 10.89 -10.24 -7.03
C GLN A 39 10.69 -9.11 -6.03
N VAL A 40 11.64 -8.18 -5.99
CA VAL A 40 11.58 -7.04 -5.07
C VAL A 40 11.87 -5.73 -5.80
N GLY A 41 10.94 -4.79 -5.73
CA GLY A 41 11.09 -3.43 -6.23
C GLY A 41 11.03 -2.42 -5.09
N PHE A 42 11.54 -1.23 -5.33
CA PHE A 42 11.65 -0.16 -4.35
C PHE A 42 11.04 1.12 -4.87
N GLU A 43 10.34 1.82 -3.99
CA GLU A 43 9.81 3.16 -4.18
C GLU A 43 10.35 4.03 -3.04
N PHE A 44 11.22 4.98 -3.39
CA PHE A 44 11.82 5.90 -2.43
C PHE A 44 11.25 7.29 -2.66
N GLN A 45 10.16 7.58 -1.95
CA GLN A 45 9.52 8.89 -1.94
C GLN A 45 10.25 9.80 -0.95
N GLU A 46 10.75 10.93 -1.43
CA GLU A 46 11.32 12.00 -0.61
C GLU A 46 10.19 12.67 0.20
N LEU A 47 10.38 12.98 1.49
CA LEU A 47 9.30 13.42 2.38
C LEU A 47 9.34 14.93 2.71
N SER A 48 9.70 15.79 1.76
CA SER A 48 9.86 17.22 2.02
C SER A 48 9.13 18.15 1.06
N SER A 49 8.35 17.60 0.14
CA SER A 49 7.56 18.37 -0.82
C SER A 49 8.42 19.28 -1.70
N LEU A 50 9.56 18.77 -2.20
CA LEU A 50 10.51 19.50 -3.06
C LEU A 50 9.88 20.13 -4.32
N CYS A 51 8.74 19.61 -4.78
CA CYS A 51 8.04 20.03 -5.99
C CYS A 51 6.62 20.54 -5.68
N LEU A 52 6.47 21.54 -4.80
CA LEU A 52 5.16 22.14 -4.46
C LEU A 52 4.35 22.61 -5.69
N TRP A 53 5.03 23.03 -6.76
CA TRP A 53 4.38 23.41 -8.01
C TRP A 53 3.65 22.24 -8.70
N ALA A 54 4.06 20.99 -8.44
CA ALA A 54 3.48 19.81 -9.05
C ALA A 54 2.10 19.44 -8.48
N GLN A 55 1.71 20.06 -7.36
CA GLN A 55 0.44 19.82 -6.67
C GLN A 55 -0.76 19.89 -7.63
N ASN A 56 -0.74 20.85 -8.56
CA ASN A 56 -1.79 21.10 -9.55
C ASN A 56 -1.48 20.57 -10.96
N GLN A 57 -0.39 19.81 -11.14
CA GLN A 57 0.08 19.34 -12.44
C GLN A 57 -0.19 17.84 -12.59
N ASN A 58 -1.47 17.46 -12.58
CA ASN A 58 -1.87 16.04 -12.69
C ASN A 58 -1.43 15.38 -14.00
N ASN A 59 -1.15 16.18 -15.05
CA ASN A 59 -0.56 15.71 -16.28
C ASN A 59 0.93 15.33 -16.15
N LEU A 60 1.60 15.67 -15.06
CA LEU A 60 3.01 15.36 -14.76
C LEU A 60 3.16 14.31 -13.65
N LYS A 61 2.19 14.20 -12.72
CA LYS A 61 2.25 13.23 -11.62
C LYS A 61 2.34 11.78 -12.11
N LYS A 62 3.16 10.98 -11.42
CA LYS A 62 3.39 9.55 -11.74
C LYS A 62 3.82 9.29 -13.18
N LYS A 63 4.36 10.32 -13.86
CA LYS A 63 5.03 10.16 -15.15
C LYS A 63 6.53 10.20 -14.93
N PRO A 64 7.29 9.27 -15.52
CA PRO A 64 8.73 9.33 -15.50
C PRO A 64 9.24 10.66 -16.06
N ILE A 65 9.99 11.42 -15.26
CA ILE A 65 10.68 12.66 -15.65
C ILE A 65 11.96 12.29 -16.43
N PHE A 66 12.75 11.37 -15.88
CA PHE A 66 13.89 10.75 -16.55
C PHE A 66 14.07 9.30 -16.06
N SER A 67 14.77 8.51 -16.86
CA SER A 67 15.07 7.11 -16.57
C SER A 67 16.56 6.82 -16.67
N VAL A 68 17.04 5.90 -15.84
CA VAL A 68 18.43 5.43 -15.83
C VAL A 68 18.48 3.98 -16.29
N PHE A 69 19.37 3.68 -17.22
CA PHE A 69 19.55 2.37 -17.86
C PHE A 69 20.97 1.89 -17.65
N ILE A 70 21.18 0.58 -17.56
CA ILE A 70 22.52 0.01 -17.77
C ILE A 70 22.81 -0.01 -19.27
N SER A 71 24.03 0.33 -19.67
CA SER A 71 24.50 0.29 -21.05
C SER A 71 24.25 -1.08 -21.67
N GLY A 72 23.56 -1.10 -22.81
CA GLY A 72 23.16 -2.33 -23.50
C GLY A 72 21.85 -2.96 -23.01
N GLN A 73 21.21 -2.43 -21.96
CA GLN A 73 19.89 -2.86 -21.52
C GLN A 73 18.80 -1.89 -22.00
N GLU A 74 17.68 -2.44 -22.47
CA GLU A 74 16.50 -1.65 -22.83
C GLU A 74 15.61 -1.30 -21.64
N ARG A 75 15.81 -1.99 -20.51
CA ARG A 75 15.02 -1.83 -19.30
C ARG A 75 15.69 -0.81 -18.37
N PRO A 76 14.97 0.21 -17.88
CA PRO A 76 15.52 1.11 -16.88
C PRO A 76 15.69 0.38 -15.54
N ILE A 77 16.78 0.67 -14.83
CA ILE A 77 17.03 0.18 -13.48
C ILE A 77 16.19 0.97 -12.44
N PHE A 78 16.01 2.27 -12.68
CA PHE A 78 15.03 3.10 -12.00
C PHE A 78 14.62 4.29 -12.87
N HIS A 79 13.53 4.94 -12.51
CA HIS A 79 13.15 6.24 -13.03
C HIS A 79 12.81 7.18 -11.88
N VAL A 80 12.88 8.48 -12.17
CA VAL A 80 12.43 9.52 -11.25
C VAL A 80 11.08 10.03 -11.73
N GLU A 81 10.13 10.10 -10.81
CA GLU A 81 8.82 10.70 -11.03
C GLU A 81 8.47 11.68 -9.91
N ILE A 82 7.35 12.38 -10.07
CA ILE A 82 6.80 13.21 -9.02
C ILE A 82 5.50 12.56 -8.53
N ASP A 83 5.45 12.25 -7.25
CA ASP A 83 4.23 11.82 -6.57
C ASP A 83 3.72 12.96 -5.69
N ASP A 84 2.54 13.47 -6.03
CA ASP A 84 1.98 14.70 -5.49
C ASP A 84 2.93 15.91 -5.54
N THR A 85 3.75 16.10 -4.51
CA THR A 85 4.74 17.18 -4.39
C THR A 85 6.15 16.66 -4.14
N ASP A 86 6.31 15.35 -4.04
CA ASP A 86 7.54 14.70 -3.65
C ASP A 86 8.25 14.10 -4.87
N VAL A 87 9.58 14.12 -4.83
CA VAL A 87 10.38 13.38 -5.80
C VAL A 87 10.41 11.92 -5.39
N GLU A 88 10.13 11.02 -6.32
CA GLU A 88 10.11 9.59 -6.07
C GLU A 88 11.04 8.84 -7.03
N PHE A 89 11.84 7.95 -6.46
CA PHE A 89 12.66 7.00 -7.22
C PHE A 89 11.93 5.66 -7.26
N VAL A 90 11.58 5.19 -8.45
CA VAL A 90 10.85 3.95 -8.64
C VAL A 90 11.72 2.96 -9.38
N THR A 91 11.96 1.80 -8.77
CA THR A 91 12.65 0.68 -9.42
C THR A 91 11.64 -0.31 -9.96
N ARG A 92 12.04 -1.05 -11.00
CA ARG A 92 11.33 -2.28 -11.33
C ARG A 92 11.72 -3.39 -10.35
N PRO A 93 10.88 -4.43 -10.17
CA PRO A 93 11.23 -5.56 -9.32
C PRO A 93 12.45 -6.32 -9.85
N PHE A 94 13.44 -6.53 -8.99
CA PHE A 94 14.66 -7.27 -9.28
C PHE A 94 14.44 -8.77 -9.07
N ASN A 95 14.93 -9.55 -10.02
CA ASN A 95 14.96 -11.01 -9.94
C ASN A 95 16.27 -11.50 -9.27
N PRO A 96 16.38 -12.80 -8.95
CA PRO A 96 17.48 -13.34 -8.14
C PRO A 96 18.89 -13.13 -8.74
N MET A 97 18.98 -13.04 -10.06
CA MET A 97 20.24 -12.86 -10.79
C MET A 97 20.66 -11.39 -10.90
N GLU A 98 19.80 -10.46 -10.47
CA GLU A 98 20.01 -9.01 -10.60
C GLU A 98 20.58 -8.38 -9.31
N ARG A 99 21.22 -9.17 -8.44
CA ARG A 99 21.78 -8.68 -7.17
C ARG A 99 22.75 -7.51 -7.34
N ASP A 100 23.67 -7.61 -8.29
CA ASP A 100 24.66 -6.55 -8.54
C ASP A 100 24.03 -5.32 -9.22
N ILE A 101 22.99 -5.55 -10.02
CA ILE A 101 22.17 -4.49 -10.60
C ILE A 101 21.42 -3.74 -9.50
N LEU A 102 20.84 -4.45 -8.52
CA LEU A 102 20.21 -3.83 -7.36
C LEU A 102 21.23 -3.00 -6.56
N ALA A 103 22.41 -3.54 -6.25
CA ALA A 103 23.45 -2.80 -5.54
C ALA A 103 23.80 -1.48 -6.25
N THR A 104 24.02 -1.56 -7.56
CA THR A 104 24.32 -0.41 -8.42
C THR A 104 23.16 0.59 -8.44
N THR A 105 21.93 0.10 -8.54
CA THR A 105 20.71 0.93 -8.54
C THR A 105 20.60 1.73 -7.25
N ILE A 106 20.71 1.09 -6.08
CA ILE A 106 20.58 1.78 -4.79
C ILE A 106 21.73 2.78 -4.59
N ALA A 107 22.95 2.42 -4.99
CA ALA A 107 24.08 3.34 -4.94
C ALA A 107 23.83 4.59 -5.81
N LEU A 108 23.32 4.42 -7.03
CA LEU A 108 22.99 5.53 -7.92
C LEU A 108 21.84 6.39 -7.38
N VAL A 109 20.83 5.81 -6.73
CA VAL A 109 19.75 6.58 -6.07
C VAL A 109 20.33 7.45 -4.95
N VAL A 110 21.15 6.88 -4.07
CA VAL A 110 21.79 7.62 -2.97
C VAL A 110 22.67 8.76 -3.51
N GLN A 111 23.52 8.47 -4.49
CA GLN A 111 24.40 9.48 -5.09
C GLN A 111 23.63 10.56 -5.85
N SER A 112 22.57 10.18 -6.56
CA SER A 112 21.70 11.13 -7.27
C SER A 112 21.08 12.13 -6.31
N LEU A 113 20.61 11.68 -5.14
CA LEU A 113 20.02 12.55 -4.13
C LEU A 113 21.07 13.41 -3.41
N ASP A 114 22.27 12.89 -3.18
CA ASP A 114 23.40 13.67 -2.64
C ASP A 114 23.80 14.81 -3.59
N LEU A 115 23.83 14.56 -4.91
CA LEU A 115 24.09 15.59 -5.93
C LEU A 115 23.00 16.67 -5.92
N LEU A 116 21.73 16.27 -5.81
CA LEU A 116 20.62 17.20 -5.68
C LEU A 116 20.76 18.06 -4.40
N ARG A 117 21.13 17.44 -3.27
CA ARG A 117 21.40 18.13 -2.00
C ARG A 117 22.51 19.15 -2.08
N ILE A 118 23.65 18.79 -2.65
CA ILE A 118 24.78 19.71 -2.81
C ILE A 118 24.33 20.90 -3.67
N SER A 119 23.68 20.61 -4.80
CA SER A 119 23.27 21.64 -5.76
C SER A 119 22.21 22.60 -5.20
N LEU A 120 21.21 22.08 -4.49
CA LEU A 120 20.21 22.91 -3.80
C LEU A 120 20.83 23.74 -2.68
N ASN A 121 21.80 23.20 -1.96
CA ASN A 121 22.49 23.96 -0.90
C ASN A 121 23.33 25.11 -1.44
N GLU A 122 23.99 24.93 -2.58
CA GLU A 122 24.81 25.94 -3.23
C GLU A 122 23.99 27.02 -3.94
N LYS A 123 22.95 26.62 -4.68
CA LYS A 123 22.23 27.52 -5.61
C LYS A 123 20.83 27.91 -5.15
N GLY A 124 20.25 27.22 -4.18
CA GLY A 124 18.86 27.39 -3.76
C GLY A 124 17.83 26.77 -4.71
N GLU A 125 18.21 26.45 -5.95
CA GLU A 125 17.36 25.83 -6.96
C GLU A 125 18.15 24.92 -7.92
N VAL A 126 17.48 23.91 -8.49
CA VAL A 126 18.05 22.98 -9.47
C VAL A 126 16.96 22.54 -10.45
N SER A 127 17.19 22.72 -11.75
CA SER A 127 16.32 22.13 -12.78
C SER A 127 16.56 20.63 -12.97
N PHE A 128 15.55 19.88 -13.40
CA PHE A 128 15.74 18.45 -13.71
C PHE A 128 16.77 18.22 -14.82
N GLY A 129 16.91 19.14 -15.79
CA GLY A 129 17.96 19.07 -16.81
C GLY A 129 19.36 19.15 -16.19
N GLN A 130 19.60 20.15 -15.34
CA GLN A 130 20.86 20.26 -14.61
C GLN A 130 21.14 19.04 -13.73
N TRP A 131 20.10 18.48 -13.09
CA TRP A 131 20.26 17.27 -12.29
C TRP A 131 20.66 16.06 -13.12
N VAL A 132 20.04 15.88 -14.30
CA VAL A 132 20.43 14.83 -15.26
C VAL A 132 21.89 15.00 -15.70
N ASP A 133 22.32 16.23 -16.02
CA ASP A 133 23.70 16.50 -16.43
C ASP A 133 24.71 16.18 -15.31
N LEU A 134 24.39 16.53 -14.06
CA LEU A 134 25.21 16.20 -12.89
C LEU A 134 25.33 14.69 -12.71
N LEU A 135 24.22 13.96 -12.85
CA LEU A 135 24.20 12.51 -12.72
C LEU A 135 24.98 11.83 -13.85
N ASP A 136 24.89 12.33 -15.09
CA ASP A 136 25.62 11.81 -16.25
C ASP A 136 27.13 12.01 -16.11
N ASN A 137 27.55 13.19 -15.64
CA ASN A 137 28.95 13.48 -15.36
C ASN A 137 29.51 12.60 -14.23
N MET A 138 28.72 12.38 -13.16
CA MET A 138 29.10 11.48 -12.07
C MET A 138 29.25 10.04 -12.59
N ALA A 139 28.29 9.56 -13.38
CA ALA A 139 28.34 8.22 -13.95
C ALA A 139 29.58 8.00 -14.82
N LYS A 140 29.93 8.97 -15.69
CA LYS A 140 31.15 8.93 -16.51
C LYS A 140 32.42 8.94 -15.67
N TYR A 141 32.47 9.76 -14.63
CA TYR A 141 33.65 9.88 -13.77
C TYR A 141 33.91 8.61 -12.95
N GLN A 142 32.85 7.93 -12.49
CA GLN A 142 32.94 6.70 -11.71
C GLN A 142 32.95 5.42 -12.58
N ASP A 143 32.99 5.59 -13.91
CA ASP A 143 32.91 4.49 -14.88
C ASP A 143 31.69 3.57 -14.65
N PHE A 144 30.56 4.17 -14.25
CA PHE A 144 29.30 3.44 -14.20
C PHE A 144 28.80 3.22 -15.62
N PRO A 145 28.51 1.97 -16.02
CA PRO A 145 28.02 1.66 -17.35
C PRO A 145 26.53 1.99 -17.44
N VAL A 146 26.16 3.26 -17.26
CA VAL A 146 24.76 3.71 -17.30
C VAL A 146 24.53 4.80 -18.32
N LYS A 147 23.30 4.85 -18.81
CA LYS A 147 22.78 5.89 -19.70
C LYS A 147 21.56 6.52 -19.03
N ILE A 148 21.52 7.84 -18.99
CA ILE A 148 20.38 8.59 -18.47
C ILE A 148 19.61 9.15 -19.66
N LYS A 149 18.29 8.98 -19.63
CA LYS A 149 17.39 9.42 -20.70
C LYS A 149 16.31 10.33 -20.11
N PRO A 150 16.25 11.61 -20.48
CA PRO A 150 15.08 12.44 -20.24
C PRO A 150 13.86 11.83 -20.93
N ASN A 151 12.76 11.70 -20.19
CA ASN A 151 11.50 11.19 -20.74
C ASN A 151 10.52 12.31 -21.08
N MET A 152 10.89 13.55 -20.75
CA MET A 152 10.14 14.76 -21.04
C MET A 152 11.07 15.77 -21.67
N ASP A 153 10.55 16.59 -22.59
CA ASP A 153 11.27 17.76 -23.06
C ASP A 153 11.13 18.88 -22.03
N PHE A 154 12.21 19.12 -21.28
CA PHE A 154 12.24 20.15 -20.24
C PHE A 154 12.00 21.56 -20.77
N SER A 155 12.20 21.80 -22.08
CA SER A 155 11.97 23.10 -22.72
C SER A 155 10.51 23.36 -23.12
N GLN A 156 9.67 22.33 -23.21
CA GLN A 156 8.28 22.43 -23.67
C GLN A 156 7.27 22.59 -22.53
N LEU A 157 7.72 22.49 -21.28
CA LEU A 157 6.88 22.67 -20.11
C LEU A 157 6.84 24.17 -19.81
N GLY A 158 5.83 24.85 -20.37
CA GLY A 158 5.61 26.29 -20.17
C GLY A 158 5.57 26.70 -18.68
N PRO A 159 5.56 28.00 -18.37
CA PRO A 159 5.76 28.51 -17.02
C PRO A 159 4.79 27.87 -16.01
N LEU A 160 5.36 27.16 -15.05
CA LEU A 160 4.62 26.54 -13.95
C LEU A 160 4.31 27.60 -12.90
N ARG A 161 3.03 27.90 -12.70
CA ARG A 161 2.60 28.82 -11.63
C ARG A 161 2.79 28.14 -10.27
N ILE A 162 3.74 28.65 -9.50
CA ILE A 162 3.87 28.34 -8.07
C ILE A 162 2.94 29.31 -7.31
N PRO A 163 1.98 28.82 -6.51
CA PRO A 163 1.19 29.72 -5.67
C PRO A 163 2.10 30.53 -4.75
N GLU A 164 1.89 31.84 -4.62
CA GLU A 164 2.75 32.76 -3.84
C GLU A 164 3.02 32.26 -2.41
N ARG A 165 2.02 31.65 -1.77
CA ARG A 165 2.14 31.06 -0.42
C ARG A 165 3.21 29.95 -0.29
N PHE A 166 3.71 29.45 -1.41
CA PHE A 166 4.72 28.38 -1.48
C PHE A 166 6.04 28.87 -2.07
N LEU A 167 6.14 30.14 -2.47
CA LEU A 167 7.42 30.73 -2.85
C LEU A 167 8.23 30.98 -1.56
N PRO A 168 9.49 30.52 -1.47
CA PRO A 168 10.36 30.89 -0.37
C PRO A 168 10.53 32.41 -0.33
N ASP A 169 10.60 33.03 0.87
CA ASP A 169 10.73 34.50 1.08
C ASP A 169 11.94 35.17 0.36
N LYS A 170 12.76 34.43 -0.39
CA LYS A 170 14.02 34.88 -0.99
C LYS A 170 14.10 34.65 -2.51
N ILE A 171 13.01 34.31 -3.19
CA ILE A 171 13.01 34.20 -4.65
C ILE A 171 12.37 35.46 -5.24
N ASP A 172 13.20 36.48 -5.47
CA ASP A 172 12.76 37.78 -6.01
C ASP A 172 12.28 37.69 -7.47
N ASN A 173 12.63 36.60 -8.19
CA ASN A 173 12.15 36.26 -9.52
C ASN A 173 12.31 34.74 -9.75
N PRO A 174 11.25 33.92 -9.56
CA PRO A 174 11.33 32.51 -9.92
C PRO A 174 11.62 32.40 -11.42
N SER A 175 12.55 31.53 -11.78
CA SER A 175 12.91 31.31 -13.18
C SER A 175 11.66 30.83 -13.95
N GLU A 176 11.09 31.71 -14.78
CA GLU A 176 9.97 31.38 -15.64
C GLU A 176 10.41 30.28 -16.64
N GLY A 177 9.85 29.08 -16.53
CA GLY A 177 9.88 28.10 -17.63
C GLY A 177 10.72 26.83 -17.46
N ALA A 178 11.03 26.35 -16.25
CA ALA A 178 11.61 25.01 -16.09
C ALA A 178 10.96 24.21 -14.96
N LEU A 179 10.97 22.87 -15.08
CA LEU A 179 10.76 21.99 -13.94
C LEU A 179 11.94 22.21 -12.96
N VAL A 180 11.77 23.13 -12.02
CA VAL A 180 12.79 23.52 -11.05
C VAL A 180 12.42 22.99 -9.68
N ILE A 181 13.39 22.41 -8.99
CA ILE A 181 13.31 22.01 -7.59
C ILE A 181 13.86 23.17 -6.76
N TYR A 182 13.13 23.56 -5.71
CA TYR A 182 13.52 24.67 -4.84
C TYR A 182 13.94 24.17 -3.46
N LYS A 183 14.95 24.81 -2.88
CA LYS A 183 15.43 24.48 -1.54
C LYS A 183 14.40 24.86 -0.48
N ASN A 184 13.91 23.88 0.27
CA ASN A 184 13.23 24.10 1.54
C ASN A 184 14.28 24.36 2.65
N ARG A 185 14.07 25.35 3.53
CA ARG A 185 15.11 25.93 4.42
C ARG A 185 15.83 24.89 5.30
N ASP A 186 15.13 23.85 5.73
CA ASP A 186 15.64 22.80 6.62
C ASP A 186 15.65 21.41 5.96
N TRP A 187 15.68 21.37 4.62
CA TRP A 187 15.60 20.09 3.92
C TRP A 187 16.77 19.16 4.24
N GLN A 188 16.42 17.94 4.61
CA GLN A 188 17.34 16.80 4.68
C GLN A 188 16.73 15.63 3.91
N PRO A 189 17.54 14.94 3.09
CA PRO A 189 17.04 13.84 2.30
C PRO A 189 16.64 12.68 3.23
N ILE A 190 15.34 12.43 3.35
CA ILE A 190 14.75 11.32 4.09
C ILE A 190 13.68 10.69 3.21
N PHE A 191 13.73 9.37 3.11
CA PHE A 191 12.71 8.61 2.39
C PHE A 191 11.57 8.16 3.30
N GLY A 192 10.39 8.09 2.70
CA GLY A 192 9.29 7.19 3.06
C GLY A 192 9.38 5.95 2.18
N PRO A 193 10.29 5.00 2.49
CA PRO A 193 10.53 3.85 1.63
C PRO A 193 9.29 2.97 1.57
N GLN A 194 9.01 2.45 0.39
CA GLN A 194 8.03 1.41 0.14
C GLN A 194 8.73 0.30 -0.66
N VAL A 195 8.37 -0.96 -0.39
CA VAL A 195 8.95 -2.10 -1.09
C VAL A 195 7.85 -2.94 -1.71
N THR A 196 7.86 -3.08 -3.02
CA THR A 196 6.94 -3.98 -3.72
C THR A 196 7.58 -5.38 -3.77
N ILE A 197 6.94 -6.37 -3.15
CA ILE A 197 7.34 -7.77 -3.19
C ILE A 197 6.31 -8.56 -4.00
N GLN A 198 6.76 -9.15 -5.09
CA GLN A 198 6.01 -10.20 -5.77
C GLN A 198 6.35 -11.56 -5.16
N HIS A 199 5.33 -12.31 -4.75
CA HIS A 199 5.49 -13.59 -4.06
C HIS A 199 4.30 -14.54 -4.29
N PRO A 200 4.50 -15.86 -4.10
CA PRO A 200 3.41 -16.83 -4.08
C PRO A 200 2.49 -16.58 -2.88
N LEU A 201 1.18 -16.75 -3.08
CA LEU A 201 0.19 -16.48 -2.03
C LEU A 201 0.40 -17.34 -0.77
N GLU A 202 0.88 -18.58 -0.89
CA GLU A 202 1.20 -19.45 0.24
C GLU A 202 2.28 -18.90 1.19
N GLU A 203 3.16 -18.02 0.71
CA GLU A 203 4.23 -17.43 1.52
C GLU A 203 3.83 -16.11 2.18
N THR A 204 2.64 -15.59 1.88
CA THR A 204 2.10 -14.33 2.40
C THR A 204 2.22 -14.26 3.92
N ILE A 205 1.57 -15.18 4.65
CA ILE A 205 1.52 -15.14 6.12
C ILE A 205 2.93 -15.28 6.72
N PRO A 206 3.73 -16.31 6.36
CA PRO A 206 5.10 -16.41 6.85
C PRO A 206 5.96 -15.17 6.57
N LEU A 207 5.85 -14.58 5.38
CA LEU A 207 6.64 -13.41 4.98
C LEU A 207 6.41 -12.23 5.92
N TYR A 208 5.16 -11.86 6.15
CA TYR A 208 4.86 -10.68 6.99
C TYR A 208 5.20 -10.90 8.46
N PHE A 209 4.96 -12.10 8.99
CA PHE A 209 5.37 -12.45 10.34
C PHE A 209 6.90 -12.45 10.49
N SER A 210 7.64 -12.81 9.44
CA SER A 210 9.08 -12.71 9.46
C SER A 210 9.59 -11.27 9.43
N LEU A 211 9.06 -10.43 8.54
CA LEU A 211 9.50 -9.04 8.37
C LEU A 211 9.22 -8.20 9.61
N PHE A 212 7.97 -8.21 10.07
CA PHE A 212 7.54 -7.36 11.18
C PHE A 212 7.81 -7.96 12.54
N GLY A 213 8.12 -9.26 12.60
CA GLY A 213 8.50 -9.97 13.82
C GLY A 213 7.53 -9.80 14.97
N PHE A 214 7.96 -10.24 16.15
CA PHE A 214 7.03 -10.55 17.24
C PHE A 214 6.87 -9.47 18.30
N ASP A 215 7.76 -8.49 18.27
CA ASP A 215 7.84 -7.41 19.24
C ASP A 215 7.32 -6.08 18.69
N ASN A 216 6.72 -6.13 17.50
CA ASN A 216 6.28 -4.95 16.78
C ASN A 216 4.79 -4.71 16.97
N PRO A 217 4.36 -3.49 17.34
CA PRO A 217 2.94 -3.14 17.43
C PRO A 217 2.16 -3.42 16.14
N LEU A 218 2.81 -3.36 14.98
CA LEU A 218 2.20 -3.68 13.68
C LEU A 218 1.80 -5.15 13.53
N LEU A 219 2.40 -6.05 14.31
CA LEU A 219 2.08 -7.47 14.26
C LEU A 219 0.69 -7.76 14.84
N ILE A 220 0.17 -6.90 15.72
CA ILE A 220 -1.21 -7.04 16.23
C ILE A 220 -2.20 -7.10 15.06
N ASP A 221 -1.97 -6.29 14.03
CA ASP A 221 -2.80 -6.29 12.84
C ASP A 221 -2.65 -7.59 12.03
N CYS A 222 -1.42 -8.10 11.91
CA CYS A 222 -1.15 -9.37 11.24
C CYS A 222 -1.83 -10.55 11.98
N VAL A 223 -1.66 -10.64 13.30
CA VAL A 223 -2.30 -11.68 14.13
C VAL A 223 -3.81 -11.57 14.04
N SER A 224 -4.36 -10.35 14.16
CA SER A 224 -5.80 -10.12 14.05
C SER A 224 -6.34 -10.48 12.66
N SER A 225 -5.52 -10.42 11.62
CA SER A 225 -5.92 -10.78 10.25
C SER A 225 -5.60 -12.24 9.89
N MET A 226 -5.05 -13.02 10.83
CA MET A 226 -4.67 -14.41 10.59
C MET A 226 -5.92 -15.30 10.43
N PRO A 227 -6.09 -15.99 9.29
CA PRO A 227 -7.12 -16.99 9.10
C PRO A 227 -7.05 -18.06 10.19
N LEU A 228 -8.19 -18.60 10.62
CA LEU A 228 -8.26 -19.73 11.54
C LEU A 228 -7.56 -19.50 12.90
N LEU A 229 -7.31 -18.25 13.30
CA LEU A 229 -6.61 -17.94 14.56
C LEU A 229 -7.20 -18.65 15.78
N GLY A 230 -8.52 -18.72 15.89
CA GLY A 230 -9.18 -19.43 17.00
C GLY A 230 -8.85 -20.92 17.05
N LEU A 231 -8.82 -21.58 15.89
CA LEU A 231 -8.44 -22.99 15.78
C LEU A 231 -6.93 -23.18 16.05
N TYR A 232 -6.10 -22.27 15.53
CA TYR A 232 -4.65 -22.29 15.77
C TYR A 232 -4.33 -22.18 17.26
N ASN A 233 -5.01 -21.28 17.99
CA ASN A 233 -4.90 -21.14 19.45
C ASN A 233 -5.25 -22.44 20.18
N THR A 234 -6.36 -23.08 19.80
CA THR A 234 -6.77 -24.36 20.39
C THR A 234 -5.69 -25.42 20.19
N VAL A 235 -5.22 -25.59 18.94
CA VAL A 235 -4.17 -26.56 18.60
C VAL A 235 -2.88 -26.27 19.36
N LEU A 236 -2.48 -25.01 19.45
CA LEU A 236 -1.28 -24.61 20.18
C LEU A 236 -1.38 -24.93 21.68
N SER A 237 -2.56 -24.72 22.28
CA SER A 237 -2.80 -25.04 23.69
C SER A 237 -2.78 -26.54 24.00
N GLU A 238 -3.15 -27.38 23.03
CA GLU A 238 -3.11 -28.84 23.16
C GLU A 238 -1.69 -29.40 23.08
N SER A 239 -0.71 -28.61 22.62
CA SER A 239 0.68 -29.03 22.41
C SER A 239 0.82 -30.25 21.47
N ASP A 240 -0.14 -30.45 20.56
CA ASP A 240 -0.12 -31.52 19.55
C ASP A 240 0.69 -31.05 18.33
N SER A 241 1.95 -31.51 18.24
CA SER A 241 2.87 -31.11 17.17
C SER A 241 2.37 -31.46 15.77
N LYS A 242 1.67 -32.59 15.62
CA LYS A 242 1.13 -33.01 14.32
C LYS A 242 -0.02 -32.11 13.90
N ARG A 243 -0.96 -31.82 14.81
CA ARG A 243 -2.05 -30.88 14.52
C ARG A 243 -1.52 -29.47 14.25
N LEU A 244 -0.43 -29.06 14.92
CA LEU A 244 0.23 -27.79 14.68
C LEU A 244 0.84 -27.73 13.28
N GLU A 245 1.46 -28.81 12.81
CA GLU A 245 1.97 -28.94 11.44
C GLU A 245 0.81 -28.92 10.41
N ASP A 246 -0.28 -29.62 10.68
CA ASP A 246 -1.46 -29.65 9.80
C ASP A 246 -2.09 -28.25 9.64
N ILE A 247 -2.35 -27.55 10.75
CA ILE A 247 -2.95 -26.20 10.69
C ILE A 247 -2.00 -25.19 10.04
N THR A 248 -0.71 -25.33 10.30
CA THR A 248 0.33 -24.52 9.66
C THR A 248 0.34 -24.72 8.15
N THR A 249 0.20 -25.95 7.68
CA THR A 249 0.13 -26.28 6.26
C THR A 249 -1.09 -25.62 5.62
N ILE A 250 -2.23 -25.59 6.32
CA ILE A 250 -3.43 -24.87 5.87
C ILE A 250 -3.20 -23.36 5.80
N LEU A 251 -2.51 -22.76 6.78
CA LEU A 251 -2.17 -21.34 6.78
C LEU A 251 -1.23 -20.97 5.61
N ARG A 252 -0.39 -21.90 5.17
CA ARG A 252 0.46 -21.77 3.98
C ARG A 252 -0.25 -22.25 2.70
N SER A 253 -1.56 -22.06 2.60
CA SER A 253 -2.29 -22.24 1.35
C SER A 253 -2.53 -20.90 0.66
N LYS A 254 -2.71 -20.91 -0.67
CA LYS A 254 -2.99 -19.69 -1.45
C LYS A 254 -4.24 -18.95 -0.95
N VAL A 255 -5.28 -19.72 -0.60
CA VAL A 255 -6.54 -19.19 -0.06
C VAL A 255 -6.30 -18.47 1.27
N SER A 256 -5.55 -19.08 2.19
CA SER A 256 -5.20 -18.45 3.47
C SER A 256 -4.41 -17.16 3.27
N GLY A 257 -3.46 -17.14 2.33
CA GLY A 257 -2.73 -15.92 1.95
C GLY A 257 -3.66 -14.81 1.45
N LEU A 258 -4.59 -15.14 0.54
CA LEU A 258 -5.56 -14.18 0.02
C LEU A 258 -6.51 -13.66 1.12
N VAL A 259 -7.06 -14.54 1.95
CA VAL A 259 -7.93 -14.15 3.08
C VAL A 259 -7.18 -13.26 4.06
N PHE A 260 -5.91 -13.58 4.35
CA PHE A 260 -5.06 -12.75 5.19
C PHE A 260 -4.88 -11.34 4.64
N LEU A 261 -4.48 -11.19 3.36
CA LEU A 261 -4.29 -9.87 2.74
C LEU A 261 -5.58 -9.05 2.74
N HIS A 262 -6.69 -9.71 2.45
CA HIS A 262 -8.00 -9.07 2.42
C HIS A 262 -8.43 -8.60 3.81
N ALA A 263 -8.34 -9.47 4.82
CA ALA A 263 -8.65 -9.13 6.21
C ALA A 263 -7.74 -8.01 6.74
N LEU A 264 -6.45 -8.05 6.43
CA LEU A 264 -5.49 -7.01 6.85
C LEU A 264 -5.78 -5.66 6.20
N THR A 265 -6.21 -5.66 4.93
CA THR A 265 -6.65 -4.44 4.25
C THR A 265 -7.88 -3.86 4.94
N MET A 266 -8.89 -4.70 5.23
CA MET A 266 -10.10 -4.26 5.93
C MET A 266 -9.77 -3.69 7.32
N LEU A 267 -8.94 -4.38 8.10
CA LEU A 267 -8.52 -3.95 9.42
C LEU A 267 -7.77 -2.61 9.37
N SER A 268 -6.89 -2.43 8.38
CA SER A 268 -6.11 -1.21 8.21
C SER A 268 -6.98 0.03 7.95
N LEU A 269 -8.13 -0.14 7.29
CA LEU A 269 -9.06 0.95 6.96
C LEU A 269 -9.91 1.44 8.14
N VAL A 270 -10.01 0.65 9.22
CA VAL A 270 -10.79 1.02 10.41
C VAL A 270 -9.99 1.97 11.31
N THR A 271 -10.58 3.13 11.65
CA THR A 271 -9.88 4.31 12.17
C THR A 271 -9.71 4.44 13.68
N ASP A 272 -10.36 3.57 14.48
CA ASP A 272 -10.36 3.65 15.95
C ASP A 272 -9.97 2.31 16.59
N ARG A 273 -8.75 1.88 16.27
CA ARG A 273 -8.11 0.71 16.89
C ARG A 273 -7.57 1.08 18.27
N GLY A 274 -8.06 0.43 19.32
CA GLY A 274 -7.53 0.56 20.69
C GLY A 274 -7.65 1.91 21.40
N LYS A 275 -8.26 2.94 20.80
CA LYS A 275 -8.53 4.20 21.51
C LYS A 275 -9.69 4.01 22.49
N PRO A 276 -9.60 4.49 23.75
CA PRO A 276 -10.77 4.59 24.61
C PRO A 276 -11.88 5.30 23.83
N LYS A 277 -13.14 4.86 23.98
CA LYS A 277 -14.30 5.50 23.33
C LYS A 277 -14.10 7.01 23.38
N ALA A 278 -13.80 7.61 22.21
CA ALA A 278 -13.52 9.03 22.16
C ALA A 278 -14.74 9.77 22.73
N GLN A 279 -14.51 10.87 23.46
CA GLN A 279 -15.60 11.71 23.94
C GLN A 279 -16.41 12.32 22.78
N LEU A 280 -15.85 12.32 21.57
CA LEU A 280 -16.46 12.85 20.35
C LEU A 280 -17.17 11.76 19.54
N HIS A 281 -18.19 12.17 18.78
CA HIS A 281 -18.86 11.32 17.81
C HIS A 281 -17.85 10.82 16.75
N PRO A 282 -17.88 9.53 16.31
CA PRO A 282 -16.89 8.96 15.39
C PRO A 282 -16.66 9.80 14.13
N ASP A 283 -17.73 10.31 13.51
CA ASP A 283 -17.61 11.13 12.30
C ASP A 283 -17.01 12.53 12.54
N GLN A 284 -17.11 13.08 13.75
CA GLN A 284 -16.44 14.34 14.10
C GLN A 284 -14.92 14.15 14.15
N GLN A 285 -14.47 13.06 14.77
CA GLN A 285 -13.05 12.69 14.76
C GLN A 285 -12.56 12.40 13.34
N ALA A 286 -13.38 11.71 12.54
CA ALA A 286 -13.06 11.35 11.16
C ALA A 286 -12.82 12.59 10.28
N ILE A 287 -13.66 13.62 10.38
CA ILE A 287 -13.49 14.87 9.63
C ILE A 287 -12.23 15.62 10.04
N ALA A 288 -11.97 15.73 11.35
CA ALA A 288 -10.76 16.36 11.86
C ALA A 288 -9.49 15.59 11.42
N GLU A 289 -9.55 14.25 11.39
CA GLU A 289 -8.48 13.40 10.85
C GLU A 289 -8.25 13.68 9.36
N THR A 290 -9.31 13.72 8.53
CA THR A 290 -9.19 14.02 7.10
C THR A 290 -8.49 15.35 6.86
N ARG A 291 -8.90 16.41 7.57
CA ARG A 291 -8.23 17.71 7.49
C ARG A 291 -6.76 17.62 7.86
N LYS A 292 -6.44 16.98 8.99
CA LYS A 292 -5.06 16.83 9.46
C LYS A 292 -4.20 16.06 8.47
N LEU A 293 -4.73 15.01 7.83
CA LEU A 293 -4.02 14.25 6.80
C LEU A 293 -3.76 15.11 5.57
N TRP A 294 -4.75 15.89 5.13
CA TRP A 294 -4.56 16.84 4.03
C TRP A 294 -3.52 17.91 4.36
N GLU A 295 -3.63 18.60 5.49
CA GLU A 295 -2.68 19.65 5.90
C GLU A 295 -1.24 19.14 6.01
N LYS A 296 -1.06 17.87 6.43
CA LYS A 296 0.27 17.32 6.67
C LYS A 296 0.89 16.62 5.46
N TYR A 297 0.07 15.94 4.67
CA TYR A 297 0.54 15.01 3.63
C TYR A 297 -0.06 15.29 2.26
N MET A 298 -1.01 16.23 2.15
CA MET A 298 -1.75 16.49 0.92
C MET A 298 -2.40 15.21 0.35
N GLN A 299 -2.80 14.30 1.24
CA GLN A 299 -3.42 13.02 0.90
C GLN A 299 -4.57 12.73 1.87
N VAL A 300 -5.70 12.31 1.32
CA VAL A 300 -6.90 11.89 2.09
C VAL A 300 -7.41 10.51 1.65
N ASP A 301 -6.76 9.92 0.66
CA ASP A 301 -7.07 8.59 0.17
C ASP A 301 -6.63 7.52 1.19
N PRO A 302 -7.16 6.29 1.09
CA PRO A 302 -6.94 5.26 2.09
C PRO A 302 -5.51 4.72 2.14
N LYS A 303 -4.67 4.95 1.11
CA LYS A 303 -3.30 4.39 1.05
C LYS A 303 -2.44 4.81 2.23
N ILE A 304 -2.66 6.00 2.77
CA ILE A 304 -1.93 6.50 3.94
C ILE A 304 -2.19 5.68 5.22
N LYS A 305 -3.28 4.90 5.25
CA LYS A 305 -3.68 4.07 6.39
C LYS A 305 -3.19 2.62 6.27
N LEU A 306 -2.69 2.24 5.10
CA LEU A 306 -2.35 0.86 4.79
C LEU A 306 -0.93 0.53 5.22
N LEU A 307 -0.77 -0.54 5.98
CA LEU A 307 0.56 -1.13 6.24
C LEU A 307 1.12 -1.76 4.97
N LEU A 308 0.24 -2.43 4.25
CA LEU A 308 0.52 -3.03 2.96
C LEU A 308 -0.61 -2.73 2.00
N MET A 309 -0.27 -2.61 0.73
CA MET A 309 -1.22 -2.35 -0.34
C MET A 309 -1.05 -3.44 -1.39
N SER A 310 -2.14 -4.15 -1.67
CA SER A 310 -2.14 -5.05 -2.82
C SER A 310 -2.04 -4.22 -4.10
N ARG A 311 -1.04 -4.50 -4.93
CA ARG A 311 -0.90 -3.91 -6.28
C ARG A 311 -1.71 -4.68 -7.31
N ARG A 312 -2.31 -5.83 -6.95
CA ARG A 312 -3.22 -6.63 -7.78
C ARG A 312 -4.61 -6.78 -7.12
N PRO A 313 -5.73 -6.75 -7.87
CA PRO A 313 -7.05 -6.92 -7.27
C PRO A 313 -7.17 -8.30 -6.62
N PHE A 314 -7.81 -8.37 -5.46
CA PHE A 314 -8.08 -9.63 -4.77
C PHE A 314 -8.92 -10.57 -5.63
N SER A 315 -9.83 -10.00 -6.45
CA SER A 315 -10.62 -10.79 -7.39
C SER A 315 -9.79 -11.50 -8.45
N GLU A 316 -8.70 -10.89 -8.92
CA GLU A 316 -7.81 -11.51 -9.90
C GLU A 316 -6.95 -12.60 -9.25
N MET A 317 -6.48 -12.37 -8.01
CA MET A 317 -5.82 -13.43 -7.23
C MET A 317 -6.74 -14.62 -6.99
N PHE A 318 -8.02 -14.38 -6.66
CA PHE A 318 -8.97 -15.45 -6.41
C PHE A 318 -9.28 -16.29 -7.65
N LYS A 319 -9.40 -15.65 -8.82
CA LYS A 319 -9.58 -16.34 -10.11
C LYS A 319 -8.45 -17.33 -10.38
N ASP A 320 -7.20 -16.95 -10.07
CA ASP A 320 -6.04 -17.82 -10.27
C ASP A 320 -6.02 -19.03 -9.31
N ILE A 321 -6.65 -18.91 -8.14
CA ILE A 321 -6.83 -20.04 -7.20
C ILE A 321 -7.85 -21.06 -7.75
N ASN A 322 -8.73 -20.65 -8.67
CA ASN A 322 -9.74 -21.48 -9.32
C ASN A 322 -10.70 -22.18 -8.34
N GLN A 323 -11.23 -21.40 -7.38
CA GLN A 323 -12.24 -21.84 -6.42
C GLN A 323 -13.54 -21.03 -6.55
N GLN A 324 -14.60 -21.48 -5.90
CA GLN A 324 -15.90 -20.81 -5.84
C GLN A 324 -16.32 -20.58 -4.39
N GLY A 325 -17.17 -19.58 -4.14
CA GLY A 325 -17.72 -19.27 -2.83
C GLY A 325 -16.74 -18.56 -1.91
N TYR A 326 -16.07 -17.50 -2.38
CA TYR A 326 -15.08 -16.77 -1.58
C TYR A 326 -15.67 -16.25 -0.27
N GLN A 327 -16.92 -15.77 -0.30
CA GLN A 327 -17.60 -15.29 0.89
C GLN A 327 -17.68 -16.37 1.97
N VAL A 328 -18.10 -17.58 1.60
CA VAL A 328 -18.24 -18.71 2.51
C VAL A 328 -16.87 -19.07 3.10
N ILE A 329 -15.82 -19.10 2.26
CA ILE A 329 -14.44 -19.35 2.68
C ILE A 329 -13.99 -18.30 3.71
N PHE A 330 -14.18 -17.01 3.40
CA PHE A 330 -13.77 -15.91 4.26
C PHE A 330 -14.49 -15.97 5.62
N GLU A 331 -15.81 -16.15 5.61
CA GLU A 331 -16.64 -16.29 6.82
C GLU A 331 -16.21 -17.49 7.67
N GLN A 332 -15.90 -18.62 7.06
CA GLN A 332 -15.43 -19.81 7.78
C GLN A 332 -14.05 -19.59 8.42
N MET A 333 -13.13 -18.95 7.70
CA MET A 333 -11.77 -18.73 8.16
C MET A 333 -11.66 -17.60 9.19
N MET A 334 -12.46 -16.54 9.05
CA MET A 334 -12.38 -15.33 9.87
C MET A 334 -13.51 -15.22 10.91
N GLY A 335 -14.63 -15.92 10.74
CA GLY A 335 -15.80 -15.80 11.63
C GLY A 335 -15.50 -16.15 13.09
N ASN A 336 -14.61 -17.12 13.31
CA ASN A 336 -14.15 -17.51 14.65
C ASN A 336 -12.86 -16.81 15.10
N ASN A 337 -12.32 -15.87 14.30
CA ASN A 337 -11.19 -15.05 14.72
C ASN A 337 -11.71 -13.94 15.64
N PHE A 338 -11.76 -14.22 16.95
CA PHE A 338 -12.23 -13.29 17.99
C PHE A 338 -11.52 -11.93 17.94
N ARG A 339 -10.24 -11.89 17.55
CA ARG A 339 -9.52 -10.62 17.42
C ARG A 339 -10.11 -9.77 16.32
N PHE A 340 -10.28 -10.33 15.13
CA PHE A 340 -10.87 -9.63 14.00
C PHE A 340 -12.32 -9.22 14.26
N THR A 341 -13.15 -10.15 14.72
CA THR A 341 -14.61 -9.99 14.78
C THR A 341 -15.10 -9.29 16.03
N ILE A 342 -14.44 -9.49 17.18
CA ILE A 342 -14.92 -8.99 18.48
C ILE A 342 -14.00 -7.93 19.06
N HIS A 343 -12.69 -8.19 19.17
CA HIS A 343 -11.74 -7.22 19.76
C HIS A 343 -11.60 -5.96 18.90
N GLU A 344 -11.19 -6.14 17.65
CA GLU A 344 -11.09 -5.06 16.68
C GLU A 344 -12.47 -4.61 16.18
N ASN A 345 -13.45 -5.53 16.19
CA ASN A 345 -14.81 -5.34 15.69
C ASN A 345 -14.80 -4.76 14.27
N VAL A 346 -13.99 -5.36 13.38
CA VAL A 346 -13.89 -4.92 11.99
C VAL A 346 -15.27 -4.89 11.32
N PRO A 347 -16.13 -5.93 11.42
CA PRO A 347 -17.45 -5.91 10.78
C PRO A 347 -18.33 -4.73 11.25
N GLY A 348 -18.38 -4.48 12.56
CA GLY A 348 -19.22 -3.42 13.12
C GLY A 348 -18.69 -2.01 12.90
N LYS A 349 -17.36 -1.85 12.76
CA LYS A 349 -16.71 -0.56 12.53
C LYS A 349 -16.55 -0.23 11.05
N PHE A 350 -16.67 -1.19 10.15
CA PHE A 350 -16.40 -0.96 8.72
C PHE A 350 -17.34 0.08 8.08
N LYS A 351 -18.56 0.21 8.59
CA LYS A 351 -19.50 1.27 8.17
C LYS A 351 -19.00 2.70 8.44
N HIS A 352 -17.99 2.85 9.31
CA HIS A 352 -17.39 4.13 9.67
C HIS A 352 -16.01 4.37 9.05
N ILE A 353 -15.56 3.55 8.09
CA ILE A 353 -14.25 3.76 7.46
C ILE A 353 -14.15 5.18 6.89
N ASN A 354 -12.99 5.80 7.08
CA ASN A 354 -12.77 7.20 6.76
C ASN A 354 -11.67 7.35 5.71
N TYR A 355 -12.04 7.89 4.56
CA TYR A 355 -11.14 8.41 3.54
C TYR A 355 -11.88 9.51 2.77
N GLY A 356 -11.16 10.25 1.94
CA GLY A 356 -11.74 11.26 1.07
C GLY A 356 -11.30 11.13 -0.37
N ILE A 357 -11.95 11.93 -1.19
CA ILE A 357 -11.63 12.13 -2.60
C ILE A 357 -11.39 13.62 -2.80
N ASN A 358 -10.45 13.94 -3.66
CA ASN A 358 -10.23 15.30 -4.12
C ASN A 358 -10.88 15.46 -5.48
N LEU A 359 -11.82 16.40 -5.56
CA LEU A 359 -12.42 16.79 -6.83
C LEU A 359 -11.42 17.61 -7.63
N LEU A 360 -11.38 17.28 -8.92
CA LEU A 360 -10.51 17.94 -9.87
C LEU A 360 -11.36 18.57 -10.95
N THR A 361 -10.98 19.77 -11.36
CA THR A 361 -11.51 20.44 -12.55
C THR A 361 -11.15 19.65 -13.81
N THR A 362 -11.78 19.96 -14.95
CA THR A 362 -11.53 19.25 -16.23
C THR A 362 -10.08 19.34 -16.71
N ASP A 363 -9.36 20.39 -16.31
CA ASP A 363 -7.92 20.59 -16.58
C ASP A 363 -7.02 20.01 -15.48
N GLY A 364 -7.58 19.29 -14.50
CA GLY A 364 -6.84 18.58 -13.48
C GLY A 364 -6.32 19.45 -12.34
N ARG A 365 -6.89 20.62 -12.08
CA ARG A 365 -6.59 21.42 -10.88
C ARG A 365 -7.56 21.06 -9.75
N TYR A 366 -7.24 21.39 -8.50
CA TYR A 366 -8.20 21.18 -7.40
C TYR A 366 -9.42 22.07 -7.59
N ASP A 367 -10.60 21.47 -7.46
CA ASP A 367 -11.88 22.16 -7.63
C ASP A 367 -12.39 22.66 -6.27
N SER A 368 -12.21 23.95 -5.99
CA SER A 368 -12.67 24.55 -4.74
C SER A 368 -14.20 24.58 -4.71
N LEU A 369 -14.79 24.02 -3.67
CA LEU A 369 -16.23 24.02 -3.44
C LEU A 369 -16.61 25.07 -2.40
N ASN A 370 -17.73 25.76 -2.62
CA ASN A 370 -18.29 26.67 -1.63
C ASN A 370 -19.19 25.88 -0.66
N PHE A 371 -18.76 25.73 0.59
CA PHE A 371 -19.52 25.02 1.62
C PHE A 371 -20.93 25.58 1.81
N ASP A 372 -21.15 26.89 1.68
CA ASP A 372 -22.47 27.49 1.91
C ASP A 372 -23.53 26.99 0.93
N TRP A 373 -23.14 26.58 -0.29
CA TRP A 373 -24.05 25.94 -1.25
C TRP A 373 -24.50 24.55 -0.80
N PHE A 374 -23.66 23.84 -0.05
CA PHE A 374 -23.90 22.47 0.40
C PHE A 374 -24.30 22.37 1.87
N ARG A 375 -24.22 23.47 2.63
CA ARG A 375 -24.56 23.54 4.07
C ARG A 375 -25.93 22.92 4.34
N GLY A 376 -26.90 23.21 3.47
CA GLY A 376 -28.27 22.68 3.55
C GLY A 376 -28.40 21.18 3.34
N TYR A 377 -27.38 20.49 2.81
CA TYR A 377 -27.41 19.05 2.53
C TYR A 377 -27.07 18.19 3.74
N PHE A 378 -26.45 18.78 4.77
CA PHE A 378 -25.97 18.05 5.95
C PHE A 378 -26.94 18.18 7.13
N ASN A 379 -26.85 17.24 8.06
CA ASN A 379 -27.57 17.32 9.34
C ASN A 379 -27.10 18.55 10.15
N PRO A 380 -28.00 19.40 10.68
CA PRO A 380 -27.63 20.66 11.34
C PRO A 380 -26.63 20.48 12.49
N GLY A 381 -26.85 19.49 13.37
CA GLY A 381 -25.94 19.23 14.48
C GLY A 381 -24.55 18.74 14.04
N PHE A 382 -24.43 18.11 12.87
CA PHE A 382 -23.12 17.75 12.31
C PHE A 382 -22.38 18.99 11.80
N VAL A 383 -23.09 19.91 11.13
CA VAL A 383 -22.54 21.20 10.66
C VAL A 383 -22.05 22.03 11.84
N GLU A 384 -22.89 22.23 12.86
CA GLU A 384 -22.55 23.04 14.04
C GLU A 384 -21.25 22.59 14.72
N ARG A 385 -21.02 21.27 14.80
CA ARG A 385 -19.81 20.70 15.43
C ARG A 385 -18.56 20.69 14.54
N ASN A 386 -18.71 20.88 13.23
CA ASN A 386 -17.63 20.67 12.26
C ASN A 386 -17.47 21.81 11.24
N GLU A 387 -18.13 22.95 11.42
CA GLU A 387 -18.22 24.03 10.43
C GLU A 387 -16.84 24.45 9.90
N ASP A 388 -15.86 24.66 10.77
CA ASP A 388 -14.49 25.02 10.38
C ASP A 388 -13.81 23.97 9.51
N ASN A 389 -13.96 22.69 9.86
CA ASN A 389 -13.35 21.60 9.11
C ASN A 389 -14.07 21.38 7.77
N LEU A 390 -15.39 21.50 7.74
CA LEU A 390 -16.17 21.42 6.51
C LEU A 390 -15.79 22.56 5.56
N ASN A 391 -15.78 23.80 6.05
CA ASN A 391 -15.35 24.97 5.28
C ASN A 391 -13.94 24.76 4.69
N TYR A 392 -13.00 24.30 5.51
CA TYR A 392 -11.64 24.01 5.06
C TYR A 392 -11.62 22.95 3.96
N LEU A 393 -12.22 21.79 4.20
CA LEU A 393 -12.18 20.66 3.27
C LEU A 393 -12.91 20.96 1.95
N PHE A 394 -14.07 21.63 1.99
CA PHE A 394 -14.77 22.07 0.78
C PHE A 394 -13.92 23.05 -0.03
N ARG A 395 -13.26 24.01 0.62
CA ARG A 395 -12.34 24.94 -0.06
C ARG A 395 -11.19 24.22 -0.77
N GLU A 396 -10.71 23.12 -0.21
CA GLU A 396 -9.68 22.26 -0.81
C GLU A 396 -10.24 21.24 -1.83
N GLY A 397 -11.56 21.24 -2.08
CA GLY A 397 -12.21 20.33 -3.02
C GLY A 397 -12.35 18.89 -2.50
N ILE A 398 -12.37 18.70 -1.18
CA ILE A 398 -12.30 17.39 -0.55
C ILE A 398 -13.67 16.96 -0.04
N ILE A 399 -14.11 15.79 -0.48
CA ILE A 399 -15.31 15.11 0.03
C ILE A 399 -14.89 13.83 0.73
N SER A 400 -15.23 13.68 2.01
CA SER A 400 -14.92 12.47 2.79
C SER A 400 -16.12 11.57 3.01
N THR A 401 -15.88 10.28 3.26
CA THR A 401 -16.95 9.33 3.61
C THR A 401 -17.71 9.75 4.87
N ALA A 402 -17.07 10.44 5.82
CA ALA A 402 -17.73 11.01 6.98
C ALA A 402 -18.74 12.11 6.61
N MET A 403 -18.43 12.95 5.61
CA MET A 403 -19.39 13.92 5.08
C MET A 403 -20.59 13.20 4.46
N ILE A 404 -20.33 12.20 3.61
CA ILE A 404 -21.36 11.44 2.88
C ILE A 404 -22.34 10.76 3.87
N ARG A 405 -21.81 10.17 4.95
CA ARG A 405 -22.63 9.59 6.03
C ARG A 405 -23.57 10.58 6.70
N ASN A 406 -23.18 11.86 6.78
CA ASN A 406 -23.91 12.92 7.46
C ASN A 406 -24.78 13.80 6.55
N LEU A 407 -24.93 13.42 5.27
CA LEU A 407 -25.99 13.97 4.41
C LEU A 407 -27.37 13.66 5.00
N LYS A 408 -28.33 14.57 4.81
CA LYS A 408 -29.74 14.37 5.18
C LYS A 408 -30.33 13.20 4.41
N ASP A 409 -31.30 12.53 5.00
CA ASP A 409 -31.91 11.34 4.39
C ASP A 409 -32.66 11.66 3.09
N GLU A 410 -33.28 12.84 2.99
CA GLU A 410 -33.90 13.33 1.76
C GLU A 410 -32.89 13.48 0.61
N ILE A 411 -31.68 13.97 0.89
CA ILE A 411 -30.60 14.08 -0.09
C ILE A 411 -30.11 12.69 -0.49
N LYS A 412 -29.94 11.78 0.48
CA LYS A 412 -29.57 10.38 0.22
C LYS A 412 -30.62 9.63 -0.60
N ALA A 413 -31.90 9.97 -0.45
CA ALA A 413 -33.02 9.37 -1.15
C ALA A 413 -33.23 9.95 -2.56
N ASP A 414 -33.12 11.27 -2.71
CA ASP A 414 -33.33 11.99 -3.98
C ASP A 414 -32.21 11.73 -5.00
N ILE A 415 -30.97 11.60 -4.52
CA ILE A 415 -29.80 11.28 -5.36
C ILE A 415 -29.90 9.89 -6.00
N PHE A 416 -30.70 8.97 -5.44
CA PHE A 416 -30.80 7.59 -5.94
C PHE A 416 -32.25 7.13 -6.10
N SER A 417 -32.86 7.47 -7.24
CA SER A 417 -34.10 6.83 -7.65
C SER A 417 -33.89 5.32 -7.90
N LYS A 418 -34.35 4.50 -6.93
CA LYS A 418 -34.92 3.14 -7.08
C LYS A 418 -34.05 1.86 -7.03
N LYS A 419 -32.74 1.86 -6.78
CA LYS A 419 -32.00 0.56 -6.69
C LYS A 419 -31.15 0.29 -5.44
N TYR A 420 -30.44 1.28 -4.89
CA TYR A 420 -29.66 1.12 -3.65
C TYR A 420 -29.59 2.46 -2.91
N PRO A 421 -30.39 2.68 -1.85
CA PRO A 421 -30.35 3.93 -1.13
C PRO A 421 -29.03 4.03 -0.33
N LEU A 422 -28.44 5.22 -0.30
CA LEU A 422 -27.10 5.46 0.24
C LEU A 422 -26.99 5.17 1.74
N ASN A 423 -28.12 5.14 2.46
CA ASN A 423 -28.21 4.71 3.85
C ASN A 423 -27.79 3.23 4.04
N MET A 424 -28.16 2.32 3.13
CA MET A 424 -27.80 0.90 3.23
C MET A 424 -26.37 0.61 2.78
N MET A 425 -25.77 1.52 2.00
CA MET A 425 -24.46 1.28 1.40
C MET A 425 -23.37 1.12 2.45
N PHE A 426 -23.26 2.04 3.43
CA PHE A 426 -22.24 1.91 4.49
C PHE A 426 -22.51 0.71 5.40
N ASP A 427 -23.77 0.40 5.69
CA ASP A 427 -24.15 -0.77 6.51
C ASP A 427 -23.80 -2.10 5.83
N LEU A 428 -23.85 -2.15 4.49
CA LEU A 428 -23.50 -3.32 3.69
C LEU A 428 -22.03 -3.33 3.23
N TYR A 429 -21.24 -2.30 3.57
CA TYR A 429 -19.90 -2.14 2.99
C TYR A 429 -18.97 -3.32 3.34
N TYR A 430 -19.00 -3.80 4.58
CA TYR A 430 -18.20 -4.96 4.98
C TYR A 430 -18.53 -6.20 4.13
N GLN A 431 -19.83 -6.49 4.00
CA GLN A 431 -20.33 -7.62 3.25
C GLN A 431 -20.00 -7.50 1.75
N GLN A 432 -20.17 -6.31 1.18
CA GLN A 432 -19.89 -6.05 -0.23
C GLN A 432 -18.38 -6.10 -0.54
N ALA A 433 -17.52 -5.71 0.41
CA ALA A 433 -16.08 -5.89 0.27
C ALA A 433 -15.72 -7.38 0.14
N ILE A 434 -16.33 -8.26 0.94
CA ILE A 434 -16.16 -9.72 0.84
C ILE A 434 -16.69 -10.26 -0.49
N GLU A 435 -17.95 -9.99 -0.83
CA GLU A 435 -18.60 -10.50 -2.04
C GLU A 435 -17.90 -10.07 -3.33
N SER A 436 -17.32 -8.87 -3.33
CA SER A 436 -16.71 -8.29 -4.53
C SER A 436 -15.46 -9.00 -5.01
N VAL A 437 -14.83 -9.83 -4.17
CA VAL A 437 -13.67 -10.65 -4.58
C VAL A 437 -14.10 -11.70 -5.59
N GLU A 438 -15.24 -12.35 -5.39
CA GLU A 438 -15.76 -13.33 -6.35
C GLU A 438 -16.55 -12.64 -7.47
N PHE A 439 -17.32 -11.61 -7.13
CA PHE A 439 -18.20 -10.90 -8.06
C PHE A 439 -17.93 -9.39 -8.02
N PRO A 440 -16.86 -8.89 -8.68
CA PRO A 440 -16.64 -7.45 -8.84
C PRO A 440 -17.90 -6.77 -9.41
N LYS A 441 -18.41 -5.74 -8.73
CA LYS A 441 -19.68 -5.08 -9.10
C LYS A 441 -19.45 -3.69 -9.70
N SER A 442 -19.55 -2.66 -8.88
CA SER A 442 -19.61 -1.26 -9.30
C SER A 442 -19.00 -0.37 -8.24
N THR A 443 -18.50 0.79 -8.64
CA THR A 443 -18.04 1.84 -7.73
C THR A 443 -18.91 3.08 -7.89
N TYR A 444 -18.81 3.99 -6.93
CA TYR A 444 -19.52 5.26 -6.97
C TYR A 444 -18.60 6.36 -7.49
N ARG A 445 -19.12 7.24 -8.33
CA ARG A 445 -18.49 8.51 -8.71
C ARG A 445 -19.26 9.66 -8.09
N ILE A 446 -18.52 10.62 -7.55
CA ILE A 446 -19.05 11.86 -6.97
C ILE A 446 -18.68 13.00 -7.92
N ASP A 447 -19.67 13.81 -8.29
CA ASP A 447 -19.46 15.03 -9.07
C ASP A 447 -19.41 16.29 -8.20
N ARG A 448 -19.16 17.45 -8.83
CA ARG A 448 -19.03 18.76 -8.17
C ARG A 448 -20.30 19.23 -7.45
N ASN A 449 -21.46 18.70 -7.81
CA ASN A 449 -22.74 19.05 -7.21
C ASN A 449 -23.12 18.08 -6.08
N LEU A 450 -22.18 17.22 -5.65
CA LEU A 450 -22.45 16.06 -4.81
C LEU A 450 -23.48 15.10 -5.43
N GLY A 451 -23.54 15.06 -6.76
CA GLY A 451 -24.25 14.03 -7.50
C GLY A 451 -23.47 12.72 -7.44
N PHE A 452 -24.17 11.62 -7.23
CA PHE A 452 -23.58 10.29 -7.19
C PHE A 452 -24.05 9.46 -8.37
N SER A 453 -23.13 8.76 -9.00
CA SER A 453 -23.46 7.78 -10.04
C SER A 453 -22.76 6.46 -9.77
N LEU A 454 -23.52 5.37 -9.91
CA LEU A 454 -22.96 4.03 -9.87
C LEU A 454 -22.38 3.70 -11.24
N VAL A 455 -21.09 3.37 -11.29
CA VAL A 455 -20.40 3.00 -12.52
C VAL A 455 -19.88 1.56 -12.44
N PRO A 456 -19.99 0.77 -13.52
CA PRO A 456 -19.43 -0.58 -13.56
C PRO A 456 -17.95 -0.58 -13.20
N SER A 457 -17.55 -1.51 -12.33
CA SER A 457 -16.16 -1.70 -11.94
C SER A 457 -15.76 -3.14 -12.20
N LYS A 458 -14.61 -3.33 -12.82
CA LYS A 458 -13.99 -4.66 -12.97
C LYS A 458 -13.16 -5.06 -11.74
N PHE A 459 -13.11 -4.19 -10.74
CA PHE A 459 -12.30 -4.36 -9.55
C PHE A 459 -13.15 -4.70 -8.34
N ASP A 460 -12.59 -5.49 -7.42
CA ASP A 460 -13.17 -5.64 -6.09
C ASP A 460 -13.21 -4.29 -5.35
N VAL A 461 -14.07 -4.23 -4.35
CA VAL A 461 -14.48 -3.01 -3.65
C VAL A 461 -13.37 -2.41 -2.79
N LEU A 462 -12.24 -3.09 -2.62
CA LEU A 462 -11.05 -2.53 -1.96
C LEU A 462 -9.93 -2.23 -2.96
N SER A 463 -10.18 -2.35 -4.26
CA SER A 463 -9.15 -2.25 -5.29
C SER A 463 -9.57 -1.40 -6.52
N PRO A 464 -10.18 -0.20 -6.38
CA PRO A 464 -10.13 0.68 -5.20
C PRO A 464 -11.35 0.59 -4.27
N PRO A 465 -11.22 1.13 -3.04
CA PRO A 465 -12.33 1.56 -2.19
C PRO A 465 -13.38 2.36 -2.94
N TRP A 466 -14.63 2.33 -2.47
CA TRP A 466 -15.70 3.12 -3.04
C TRP A 466 -15.35 4.61 -3.14
N PHE A 467 -16.01 5.32 -4.06
CA PHE A 467 -15.79 6.75 -4.34
C PHE A 467 -14.44 7.10 -4.96
N LEU A 468 -13.44 6.22 -4.89
CA LEU A 468 -12.18 6.43 -5.56
C LEU A 468 -12.26 5.93 -7.00
N ASP A 469 -11.66 6.71 -7.88
CA ASP A 469 -11.49 6.35 -9.27
C ASP A 469 -10.46 5.21 -9.40
N ASN A 470 -10.57 4.44 -10.49
CA ASN A 470 -9.68 3.33 -10.80
C ASN A 470 -8.20 3.76 -10.90
N LYS A 471 -7.93 5.05 -11.16
CA LYS A 471 -6.56 5.60 -11.11
C LYS A 471 -5.95 5.61 -9.70
N TYR A 472 -6.78 5.57 -8.66
CA TYR A 472 -6.38 5.46 -7.26
C TYR A 472 -6.49 4.03 -6.73
N ALA A 473 -6.76 3.05 -7.60
CA ALA A 473 -6.88 1.65 -7.24
C ALA A 473 -5.63 1.15 -6.49
N MET A 474 -5.84 0.61 -5.28
CA MET A 474 -5.09 -0.59 -4.88
C MET A 474 -5.41 -1.64 -5.96
N GLY A 475 -4.47 -2.44 -6.45
CA GLY A 475 -4.81 -3.39 -7.53
C GLY A 475 -4.65 -2.88 -8.97
N ALA A 476 -3.71 -1.96 -9.24
CA ALA A 476 -3.45 -1.48 -10.61
C ALA A 476 -3.02 -2.59 -11.60
N ILE A 477 -2.38 -3.67 -11.14
CA ILE A 477 -1.90 -4.79 -11.94
C ILE A 477 -3.03 -5.80 -12.10
N LYS A 478 -3.60 -5.91 -13.30
CA LYS A 478 -4.74 -6.81 -13.56
C LYS A 478 -4.29 -8.22 -13.91
N THR A 479 -3.44 -8.31 -14.93
CA THR A 479 -2.93 -9.56 -15.47
C THR A 479 -1.42 -9.52 -15.38
N LEU A 480 -0.86 -10.53 -14.74
CA LEU A 480 0.58 -10.75 -14.74
C LEU A 480 0.98 -11.32 -16.09
N ARG A 481 2.13 -10.92 -16.62
CA ARG A 481 2.70 -11.62 -17.78
C ARG A 481 3.12 -13.02 -17.34
N ASN A 482 3.21 -13.95 -18.29
CA ASN A 482 3.65 -15.32 -17.98
C ASN A 482 5.00 -15.34 -17.24
N ASP A 483 5.92 -14.45 -17.63
CA ASP A 483 7.23 -14.32 -16.97
C ASP A 483 7.14 -13.72 -15.56
N ASP A 484 6.09 -12.96 -15.26
CA ASP A 484 5.88 -12.42 -13.92
C ASP A 484 5.24 -13.50 -13.03
N LEU A 485 4.36 -14.36 -13.58
CA LEU A 485 3.69 -15.44 -12.84
C LEU A 485 4.66 -16.44 -12.18
N VAL A 486 5.88 -16.62 -12.71
CA VAL A 486 6.87 -17.53 -12.11
C VAL A 486 7.36 -17.08 -10.72
N TYR A 487 7.14 -15.80 -10.39
CA TYR A 487 7.47 -15.21 -9.08
C TYR A 487 6.24 -15.08 -8.16
N GLY A 488 5.07 -15.55 -8.60
CA GLY A 488 3.87 -15.65 -7.77
C GLY A 488 2.77 -14.63 -8.06
N GLU A 489 1.59 -14.90 -7.51
CA GLU A 489 0.34 -14.21 -7.82
C GLU A 489 0.14 -12.92 -7.05
N ALA A 490 0.76 -12.81 -5.86
CA ALA A 490 0.64 -11.66 -4.99
C ALA A 490 1.69 -10.62 -5.36
N VAL A 491 1.26 -9.41 -5.72
CA VAL A 491 2.14 -8.25 -5.82
C VAL A 491 1.72 -7.29 -4.73
N VAL A 492 2.56 -7.12 -3.71
CA VAL A 492 2.20 -6.34 -2.53
C VAL A 492 3.26 -5.29 -2.26
N GLU A 493 2.82 -4.04 -2.15
CA GLU A 493 3.63 -2.91 -1.71
C GLU A 493 3.59 -2.82 -0.18
N ILE A 494 4.75 -2.95 0.44
CA ILE A 494 4.95 -2.86 1.89
C ILE A 494 5.35 -1.42 2.23
N ARG A 495 4.36 -0.63 2.66
CA ARG A 495 4.54 0.80 3.00
C ARG A 495 5.17 0.99 4.38
N SER A 496 5.03 0.00 5.26
CA SER A 496 5.62 0.01 6.60
C SER A 496 7.01 -0.64 6.67
N ILE A 497 7.73 -0.80 5.55
CA ILE A 497 9.02 -1.52 5.52
C ILE A 497 10.06 -0.89 6.47
N SER A 498 10.01 0.42 6.71
CA SER A 498 10.89 1.08 7.69
C SER A 498 10.71 0.55 9.12
N ARG A 499 9.58 -0.10 9.41
CA ARG A 499 9.22 -0.65 10.71
C ARG A 499 9.40 -2.17 10.76
N VAL A 500 10.38 -2.75 10.08
CA VAL A 500 10.75 -4.16 10.29
C VAL A 500 11.21 -4.45 11.73
N SER A 501 11.09 -5.69 12.17
CA SER A 501 11.51 -6.09 13.52
C SER A 501 13.02 -6.09 13.73
N PRO A 502 13.48 -5.90 14.98
CA PRO A 502 14.86 -6.22 15.37
C PRO A 502 15.27 -7.64 14.99
N ARG A 503 14.37 -8.62 15.13
CA ARG A 503 14.64 -10.02 14.74
C ARG A 503 14.98 -10.14 13.25
N PHE A 504 14.19 -9.51 12.38
CA PHE A 504 14.48 -9.46 10.95
C PHE A 504 15.82 -8.76 10.68
N LEU A 505 16.08 -7.62 11.31
CA LEU A 505 17.34 -6.88 11.15
C LEU A 505 18.55 -7.75 11.48
N ARG A 506 18.50 -8.52 12.58
CA ARG A 506 19.58 -9.47 12.93
C ARG A 506 19.76 -10.56 11.88
N LYS A 507 18.68 -11.09 11.28
CA LYS A 507 18.77 -12.08 10.20
C LYS A 507 19.51 -11.53 8.97
N ILE A 508 19.31 -10.25 8.68
CA ILE A 508 20.00 -9.58 7.57
C ILE A 508 21.31 -8.89 7.99
N LYS A 509 21.84 -9.24 9.18
CA LYS A 509 23.09 -8.72 9.74
C LYS A 509 23.11 -7.19 9.88
N GLN A 510 21.97 -6.62 10.23
CA GLN A 510 21.77 -5.19 10.49
C GLN A 510 21.52 -4.93 11.98
N PRO A 511 21.90 -3.75 12.50
CA PRO A 511 21.69 -3.42 13.92
C PRO A 511 20.22 -3.13 14.23
N ASP A 512 19.78 -3.52 15.44
CA ASP A 512 18.42 -3.30 15.94
C ASP A 512 18.01 -1.81 15.97
N SER A 513 18.98 -0.89 16.03
CA SER A 513 18.75 0.56 16.00
C SER A 513 18.16 1.08 14.68
N LEU A 514 18.12 0.25 13.62
CA LEU A 514 17.46 0.60 12.36
C LEU A 514 15.95 0.41 12.38
N THR A 515 15.35 -0.14 13.45
CA THR A 515 13.87 -0.18 13.53
C THR A 515 13.29 1.24 13.51
N GLY A 516 12.46 1.53 12.50
CA GLY A 516 11.91 2.87 12.23
C GLY A 516 12.72 3.71 11.24
N ASP A 517 13.97 3.31 10.97
CA ASP A 517 14.97 3.98 10.13
C ASP A 517 15.43 3.14 8.92
N PHE A 518 15.05 1.88 8.85
CA PHE A 518 15.41 0.95 7.77
C PHE A 518 14.97 1.51 6.40
N LEU A 519 15.93 1.61 5.48
CA LEU A 519 15.80 2.20 4.13
C LEU A 519 15.39 3.68 4.07
N ARG A 520 15.42 4.42 5.20
CA ARG A 520 14.98 5.83 5.22
C ARG A 520 16.09 6.83 4.95
N LYS A 521 17.31 6.52 5.37
CA LYS A 521 18.47 7.42 5.26
C LYS A 521 19.26 7.09 4.00
N PRO A 522 19.32 7.98 3.00
CA PRO A 522 20.07 7.78 1.77
C PRO A 522 21.57 7.97 2.05
N ASN A 523 22.21 6.90 2.52
CA ASN A 523 23.65 6.85 2.76
C ASN A 523 24.21 5.51 2.28
N SER A 524 25.53 5.34 2.40
CA SER A 524 26.21 4.10 1.99
C SER A 524 25.67 2.84 2.67
N GLY A 525 25.11 2.94 3.88
CA GLY A 525 24.47 1.84 4.59
C GLY A 525 23.19 1.33 3.93
N MET A 526 22.51 2.17 3.14
CA MET A 526 21.25 1.82 2.47
C MET A 526 21.41 0.69 1.45
N VAL A 527 22.56 0.61 0.76
CA VAL A 527 22.88 -0.48 -0.17
C VAL A 527 22.89 -1.82 0.59
N ASN A 528 23.57 -1.89 1.73
CA ASN A 528 23.64 -3.10 2.55
C ASN A 528 22.28 -3.49 3.14
N GLN A 529 21.44 -2.50 3.47
CA GLN A 529 20.08 -2.74 3.94
C GLN A 529 19.19 -3.36 2.84
N ALA A 530 19.24 -2.79 1.62
CA ALA A 530 18.48 -3.30 0.48
C ALA A 530 18.96 -4.69 0.04
N LEU A 531 20.28 -4.91 -0.03
CA LEU A 531 20.86 -6.22 -0.32
C LEU A 531 20.55 -7.24 0.78
N GLY A 532 20.54 -6.83 2.05
CA GLY A 532 20.16 -7.70 3.15
C GLY A 532 18.72 -8.22 3.01
N LEU A 533 17.77 -7.33 2.65
CA LEU A 533 16.40 -7.73 2.35
C LEU A 533 16.33 -8.66 1.12
N PHE A 534 17.03 -8.30 0.04
CA PHE A 534 17.08 -9.11 -1.18
C PHE A 534 17.61 -10.52 -0.90
N ASP A 535 18.78 -10.63 -0.27
CA ASP A 535 19.43 -11.90 0.06
C ASP A 535 18.58 -12.75 1.03
N TYR A 536 17.84 -12.09 1.94
CA TYR A 536 16.89 -12.76 2.80
C TYR A 536 15.72 -13.38 2.03
N LEU A 537 15.10 -12.62 1.12
CA LEU A 537 14.02 -13.10 0.27
C LEU A 537 14.50 -14.24 -0.65
N SER A 538 15.74 -14.16 -1.15
CA SER A 538 16.36 -15.22 -1.94
C SER A 538 16.44 -16.55 -1.20
N ASN A 539 16.67 -16.49 0.11
CA ASN A 539 16.82 -17.65 0.98
C ASN A 539 15.57 -17.90 1.86
N PHE A 540 14.44 -17.29 1.54
CA PHE A 540 13.25 -17.31 2.40
C PHE A 540 12.73 -18.72 2.66
N ARG A 541 12.82 -19.59 1.64
CA ARG A 541 12.40 -21.00 1.68
C ARG A 541 13.42 -21.95 2.30
N SER A 542 14.52 -21.45 2.86
CA SER A 542 15.48 -22.32 3.54
C SER A 542 14.80 -23.05 4.72
N PRO A 543 15.16 -24.31 4.99
CA PRO A 543 14.58 -25.07 6.11
C PRO A 543 14.68 -24.32 7.43
N ASP A 544 15.80 -23.63 7.68
CA ASP A 544 16.01 -22.82 8.88
C ASP A 544 15.03 -21.65 8.96
N ASN A 545 14.81 -20.92 7.86
CA ASN A 545 13.87 -19.80 7.85
C ASN A 545 12.42 -20.27 8.01
N ILE A 546 12.04 -21.31 7.28
CA ILE A 546 10.69 -21.89 7.40
C ILE A 546 10.48 -22.38 8.82
N HIS A 547 11.44 -23.11 9.41
CA HIS A 547 11.30 -23.62 10.75
C HIS A 547 11.18 -22.49 11.78
N ASP A 548 12.07 -21.51 11.69
CA ASP A 548 12.14 -20.35 12.57
C ASP A 548 10.86 -19.49 12.54
N ILE A 549 10.31 -19.23 11.36
CA ILE A 549 9.07 -18.45 11.21
C ILE A 549 7.88 -19.27 11.68
N THR A 550 7.82 -20.53 11.25
CA THR A 550 6.59 -21.30 11.27
C THR A 550 6.34 -21.96 12.61
N TYR A 551 7.38 -22.55 13.21
CA TYR A 551 7.26 -23.32 14.45
C TYR A 551 7.72 -22.56 15.69
N LEU A 552 8.45 -21.46 15.53
CA LEU A 552 8.85 -20.61 16.65
C LEU A 552 8.16 -19.25 16.58
N GLY A 553 8.21 -18.61 15.41
CA GLY A 553 7.70 -17.28 15.21
C GLY A 553 6.20 -17.16 15.38
N LEU A 554 5.42 -17.83 14.52
CA LEU A 554 3.96 -17.81 14.53
C LEU A 554 3.37 -18.17 15.91
N PRO A 555 3.78 -19.27 16.58
CA PRO A 555 3.32 -19.56 17.93
C PRO A 555 3.60 -18.43 18.92
N TYR A 556 4.81 -17.87 18.89
CA TYR A 556 5.20 -16.80 19.80
C TYR A 556 4.41 -15.51 19.53
N ALA A 557 4.20 -15.11 18.27
CA ALA A 557 3.33 -13.99 17.90
C ALA A 557 1.95 -14.11 18.54
N VAL A 558 1.37 -15.29 18.39
CA VAL A 558 -0.01 -15.60 18.75
C VAL A 558 -0.18 -15.71 20.26
N LEU A 559 0.81 -16.25 20.99
CA LEU A 559 0.77 -16.32 22.45
C LEU A 559 1.01 -14.97 23.12
N LYS A 560 1.85 -14.13 22.52
CA LYS A 560 2.22 -12.83 23.10
C LYS A 560 1.12 -11.79 22.95
N ASN A 561 0.47 -11.76 21.79
CA ASN A 561 -0.55 -10.77 21.47
C ASN A 561 -1.90 -11.32 21.81
#